data_AF-A0A1C3XZZ3-F1
#
_entry.id   AF-A0A1C3XZZ3-F1
#
_cell.length_a   1.000
_cell.length_b   1.000
_cell.length_c   1.000
_cell.angle_alpha   90.00
_cell.angle_beta   90.00
_cell.angle_gamma   90.00
#
_symmetry.space_group_name_H-M   'P 1'
#
loop_
_entity.id
_entity.type
_entity.pdbx_description
1 polymer ?
#
loop_
_entity_poly.entity_id
_entity_poly.type
_entity_poly.pdbx_seq_one_letter_code
_entity_poly.pdbx_strand_id
1 'polypeptide(L)'
;MRPQWRGRGLYRDLTVKALDWCEQQGFEAVILYTDKPSLYEPYGFRSIPLHRYEGAAPAPSTPAAAALPLSATNADDLALLQALLKARSPVSTTLSVTANAAMFLINTQLDPDIRVSFLGDERAAIAWKMDAAGRFSLVDVVATEIPTLAAILGGLEIASTHIEVLFRPDKLGWAGDPLPLQSGTTLMLRGLGDMTPHFPAMLSPMADF
;
A
#
# COMPACT_ATOMS: atom_id res chain seq x y z
N MET A 1 23.28 8.24 -7.75
CA MET A 1 24.62 8.10 -8.39
C MET A 1 25.69 8.74 -7.50
N ARG A 2 26.78 8.03 -7.15
CA ARG A 2 27.83 8.61 -6.29
C ARG A 2 28.41 9.87 -6.94
N PRO A 3 28.78 10.92 -6.18
CA PRO A 3 29.21 12.21 -6.72
C PRO A 3 30.29 12.10 -7.81
N GLN A 4 31.27 11.22 -7.63
CA GLN A 4 32.40 11.01 -8.55
C GLN A 4 32.02 10.49 -9.96
N TRP A 5 30.80 9.99 -10.15
CA TRP A 5 30.34 9.42 -11.43
C TRP A 5 29.31 10.30 -12.14
N ARG A 6 28.92 11.44 -11.54
CA ARG A 6 27.94 12.37 -12.13
C ARG A 6 28.45 12.96 -13.46
N GLY A 7 27.53 13.38 -14.32
CA GLY A 7 27.84 13.98 -15.62
C GLY A 7 28.29 13.00 -16.71
N ARG A 8 28.42 11.70 -16.41
CA ARG A 8 28.89 10.68 -17.37
C ARG A 8 27.77 9.98 -18.13
N GLY A 9 26.54 10.48 -18.07
CA GLY A 9 25.38 9.87 -18.74
C GLY A 9 24.92 8.52 -18.17
N LEU A 10 25.56 7.97 -17.13
CA LEU A 10 25.27 6.62 -16.61
C LEU A 10 23.82 6.43 -16.14
N TYR A 11 23.19 7.49 -15.59
CA TYR A 11 21.79 7.44 -15.19
C TYR A 11 20.89 7.26 -16.42
N ARG A 12 21.15 8.05 -17.47
CA ARG A 12 20.41 7.96 -18.73
C ARG A 12 20.59 6.58 -19.37
N ASP A 13 21.82 6.09 -19.44
CA ASP A 13 22.12 4.77 -20.01
C ASP A 13 21.41 3.65 -19.24
N LEU A 14 21.44 3.68 -17.90
CA LEU A 14 20.73 2.70 -17.07
C LEU A 14 19.21 2.79 -17.24
N THR A 15 18.65 4.00 -17.21
CA THR A 15 17.20 4.20 -17.36
C THR A 15 16.71 3.69 -18.71
N VAL A 16 17.40 4.02 -19.80
CA VAL A 16 17.04 3.51 -21.14
C VAL A 16 17.09 1.99 -21.18
N LYS A 17 18.18 1.37 -20.70
CA LYS A 17 18.30 -0.09 -20.69
C LYS A 17 17.21 -0.78 -19.87
N ALA A 18 16.87 -0.22 -18.71
CA ALA A 18 15.80 -0.76 -17.86
C ALA A 18 14.43 -0.67 -18.56
N LEU A 19 14.17 0.46 -19.22
CA LEU A 19 12.93 0.68 -19.97
C LEU A 19 12.82 -0.22 -21.21
N ASP A 20 13.91 -0.37 -21.97
CA ASP A 20 13.97 -1.27 -23.12
C ASP A 20 13.73 -2.72 -22.68
N TRP A 21 14.30 -3.12 -21.54
CA TRP A 21 14.04 -4.43 -20.96
C TRP A 21 12.57 -4.60 -20.58
N CYS A 22 11.95 -3.60 -19.94
CA CYS A 22 10.53 -3.65 -19.59
C CYS A 22 9.63 -3.82 -20.83
N GLU A 23 9.94 -3.11 -21.91
CA GLU A 23 9.24 -3.22 -23.19
C GLU A 23 9.40 -4.62 -23.80
N GLN A 24 10.61 -5.18 -23.76
CA GLN A 24 10.88 -6.56 -24.22
C GLN A 24 10.15 -7.62 -23.38
N GLN A 25 9.90 -7.35 -22.10
CA GLN A 25 9.07 -8.22 -21.25
C GLN A 25 7.57 -8.08 -21.53
N GLY A 26 7.16 -7.09 -22.33
CA GLY A 26 5.76 -6.82 -22.64
C GLY A 26 5.01 -6.12 -21.52
N PHE A 27 5.71 -5.41 -20.61
CA PHE A 27 5.02 -4.62 -19.58
C PHE A 27 4.32 -3.41 -20.20
N GLU A 28 3.01 -3.32 -20.00
CA GLU A 28 2.17 -2.20 -20.49
C GLU A 28 2.40 -0.89 -19.72
N ALA A 29 2.96 -1.01 -18.51
CA ALA A 29 3.13 0.06 -17.56
C ALA A 29 4.43 -0.10 -16.77
N VAL A 30 5.06 1.03 -16.44
CA VAL A 30 6.18 1.09 -15.48
C VAL A 30 5.85 2.15 -14.44
N ILE A 31 5.97 1.80 -13.17
CA ILE A 31 5.77 2.71 -12.05
C ILE A 31 7.05 2.87 -11.24
N LEU A 32 7.20 4.02 -10.59
CA LEU A 32 8.29 4.29 -9.65
C LEU A 32 7.89 5.33 -8.61
N TYR A 33 8.60 5.36 -7.49
CA TYR A 33 8.60 6.46 -6.54
C TYR A 33 9.87 7.29 -6.66
N THR A 34 9.75 8.61 -6.63
CA THR A 34 10.92 9.50 -6.66
C THR A 34 10.70 10.82 -5.94
N ASP A 35 11.77 11.36 -5.34
CA ASP A 35 11.83 12.73 -4.81
C ASP A 35 12.21 13.76 -5.91
N LYS A 36 12.50 13.30 -7.13
CA LYS A 36 12.97 14.13 -8.26
C LYS A 36 12.24 13.79 -9.57
N PRO A 37 10.96 14.16 -9.72
CA PRO A 37 10.15 13.83 -10.89
C PRO A 37 10.77 14.27 -12.23
N SER A 38 11.40 15.45 -12.26
CA SER A 38 12.03 16.03 -13.44
C SER A 38 13.15 15.17 -14.06
N LEU A 39 13.71 14.21 -13.32
CA LEU A 39 14.67 13.25 -13.86
C LEU A 39 14.01 12.20 -14.76
N TYR A 40 12.73 11.90 -14.52
CA TYR A 40 12.00 10.82 -15.18
C TYR A 40 11.00 11.31 -16.24
N GLU A 41 10.53 12.56 -16.13
CA GLU A 41 9.66 13.20 -17.13
C GLU A 41 10.17 13.08 -18.58
N PRO A 42 11.48 13.26 -18.89
CA PRO A 42 11.98 13.12 -20.26
C PRO A 42 11.82 11.72 -20.87
N TYR A 43 11.59 10.69 -20.04
CA TYR A 43 11.35 9.32 -20.49
C TYR A 43 9.85 9.01 -20.61
N GLY A 44 8.96 10.00 -20.45
CA GLY A 44 7.52 9.84 -20.58
C GLY A 44 6.82 9.37 -19.30
N PHE A 45 7.49 9.48 -18.15
CA PHE A 45 6.82 9.33 -16.86
C PHE A 45 6.01 10.59 -16.53
N ARG A 46 4.86 10.39 -15.90
CA ARG A 46 4.01 11.45 -15.36
C ARG A 46 3.69 11.18 -13.90
N SER A 47 3.61 12.24 -13.11
CA SER A 47 3.23 12.18 -11.70
C SER A 47 1.77 11.78 -11.54
N ILE A 48 1.49 10.89 -10.59
CA ILE A 48 0.16 10.46 -10.19
C ILE A 48 -0.10 10.96 -8.76
N PRO A 49 -1.05 11.90 -8.55
CA PRO A 49 -1.38 12.38 -7.22
C PRO A 49 -1.96 11.26 -6.35
N LEU A 50 -1.33 11.02 -5.21
CA LEU A 50 -1.82 10.07 -4.22
C LEU A 50 -2.87 10.71 -3.31
N HIS A 51 -3.83 9.90 -2.88
CA HIS A 51 -4.90 10.32 -1.99
C HIS A 51 -5.06 9.31 -0.87
N ARG A 52 -5.34 9.79 0.33
CA ARG A 52 -5.90 8.95 1.39
C ARG A 52 -7.42 9.09 1.40
N TYR A 53 -8.12 8.12 1.95
CA TYR A 53 -9.57 8.14 2.06
C TYR A 53 -9.95 8.35 3.51
N GLU A 54 -10.65 9.43 3.82
CA GLU A 54 -11.04 9.82 5.18
C GLU A 54 -12.56 9.82 5.34
N GLY A 55 -13.06 9.51 6.53
CA GLY A 55 -14.49 9.58 6.79
C GLY A 55 -14.90 9.05 8.16
N ALA A 56 -16.20 9.13 8.44
CA ALA A 56 -16.76 8.59 9.68
C ALA A 56 -16.55 7.07 9.74
N ALA A 57 -16.15 6.59 10.92
CA ALA A 57 -16.05 5.16 11.16
C ALA A 57 -17.43 4.50 11.09
N PRO A 58 -17.58 3.35 10.41
CA PRO A 58 -18.80 2.56 10.53
C PRO A 58 -18.91 2.00 11.97
N ALA A 59 -20.13 1.65 12.38
CA ALA A 59 -20.33 0.96 13.65
C ALA A 59 -19.55 -0.37 13.65
N PRO A 60 -18.70 -0.63 14.66
CA PRO A 60 -17.94 -1.89 14.73
C PRO A 60 -18.86 -3.11 14.84
N SER A 61 -18.52 -4.18 14.13
CA SER A 61 -19.15 -5.49 14.31
C SER A 61 -18.74 -6.10 15.66
N THR A 62 -19.55 -7.00 16.21
CA THR A 62 -19.14 -7.79 17.38
C THR A 62 -18.23 -8.94 16.94
N PRO A 63 -16.95 -8.98 17.37
CA PRO A 63 -16.06 -10.08 17.04
C PRO A 63 -16.40 -11.32 17.88
N ALA A 64 -16.07 -12.52 17.39
CA ALA A 64 -16.13 -13.73 18.22
C ALA A 64 -14.85 -13.91 19.04
N ALA A 65 -13.71 -13.38 18.56
CA ALA A 65 -12.42 -13.40 19.25
C ALA A 65 -11.64 -12.09 19.07
N ALA A 66 -10.83 -11.76 20.07
CA ALA A 66 -9.93 -10.61 20.01
C ALA A 66 -8.77 -10.83 19.02
N ALA A 67 -8.32 -9.75 18.38
CA ALA A 67 -7.15 -9.78 17.51
C ALA A 67 -5.87 -10.18 18.26
N LEU A 68 -5.00 -10.93 17.58
CA LEU A 68 -3.66 -11.26 18.07
C LEU A 68 -2.61 -10.38 17.40
N PRO A 69 -1.72 -9.69 18.14
CA PRO A 69 -0.61 -8.99 17.52
C PRO A 69 0.33 -9.99 16.84
N LEU A 70 0.79 -9.66 15.63
CA LEU A 70 1.79 -10.44 14.91
C LEU A 70 3.13 -9.70 14.90
N SER A 71 4.22 -10.44 15.11
CA SER A 71 5.57 -9.93 14.96
C SER A 71 6.35 -10.69 13.88
N ALA A 72 6.90 -9.99 12.90
CA ALA A 72 7.79 -10.60 11.90
C ALA A 72 9.11 -11.15 12.48
N THR A 73 9.43 -10.82 13.75
CA THR A 73 10.59 -11.37 14.47
C THR A 73 10.28 -12.68 15.21
N ASN A 74 9.00 -13.03 15.37
CA ASN A 74 8.57 -14.33 15.88
C ASN A 74 8.41 -15.30 14.69
N ALA A 75 8.99 -16.51 14.82
CA ALA A 75 9.02 -17.47 13.72
C ALA A 75 7.62 -18.00 13.33
N ASP A 76 6.74 -18.23 14.30
CA ASP A 76 5.39 -18.75 14.05
C ASP A 76 4.49 -17.67 13.42
N ASP A 77 4.57 -16.44 13.93
CA ASP A 77 3.87 -15.28 13.37
C ASP A 77 4.34 -14.99 11.94
N LEU A 78 5.65 -15.06 11.70
CA LEU A 78 6.23 -14.88 10.37
C LEU A 78 5.73 -15.95 9.40
N ALA A 79 5.72 -17.22 9.82
CA ALA A 79 5.22 -18.32 9.00
C ALA A 79 3.73 -18.15 8.65
N LEU A 80 2.91 -17.73 9.62
CA LEU A 80 1.50 -17.41 9.40
C LEU A 80 1.35 -16.24 8.41
N LEU A 81 2.08 -15.14 8.63
CA LEU A 81 2.00 -13.95 7.79
C LEU A 81 2.46 -14.24 6.35
N GLN A 82 3.51 -15.04 6.17
CA GLN A 82 3.97 -15.49 4.85
C GLN A 82 2.91 -16.35 4.14
N ALA A 83 2.24 -17.25 4.86
CA ALA A 83 1.15 -18.06 4.31
C ALA A 83 -0.02 -17.17 3.85
N LEU A 84 -0.42 -16.18 4.67
CA LEU A 84 -1.46 -15.22 4.33
C LEU A 84 -1.06 -14.35 3.13
N LEU A 85 0.15 -13.80 3.10
CA LEU A 85 0.66 -12.97 2.00
C LEU A 85 0.71 -13.74 0.68
N LYS A 86 1.06 -15.03 0.73
CA LYS A 86 1.08 -15.90 -0.46
C LYS A 86 -0.32 -16.13 -1.03
N ALA A 87 -1.33 -16.20 -0.17
CA ALA A 87 -2.72 -16.46 -0.56
C ALA A 87 -3.55 -15.19 -0.76
N ARG A 88 -2.98 -14.00 -0.53
CA ARG A 88 -3.73 -12.75 -0.45
C ARG A 88 -4.44 -12.41 -1.76
N SER A 89 -5.65 -11.88 -1.63
CA SER A 89 -6.32 -11.14 -2.69
C SER A 89 -5.80 -9.70 -2.75
N PRO A 90 -5.89 -9.02 -3.91
CA PRO A 90 -5.65 -7.59 -4.00
C PRO A 90 -6.62 -6.82 -3.09
N VAL A 91 -6.14 -5.79 -2.37
CA VAL A 91 -6.98 -4.98 -1.46
C VAL A 91 -8.05 -4.16 -2.18
N SER A 92 -7.86 -3.93 -3.47
CA SER A 92 -8.78 -3.21 -4.35
C SER A 92 -8.97 -3.97 -5.66
N THR A 93 -10.15 -3.86 -6.26
CA THR A 93 -10.42 -4.32 -7.63
C THR A 93 -9.89 -3.38 -8.71
N THR A 94 -9.52 -2.15 -8.33
CA THR A 94 -9.19 -1.07 -9.28
C THR A 94 -7.72 -0.66 -9.27
N LEU A 95 -7.05 -0.69 -8.11
CA LEU A 95 -5.62 -0.37 -8.01
C LEU A 95 -5.01 -1.06 -6.80
N SER A 96 -4.15 -2.05 -7.05
CA SER A 96 -3.45 -2.80 -6.00
C SER A 96 -2.21 -3.47 -6.57
N VAL A 97 -1.16 -3.60 -5.75
CA VAL A 97 -0.02 -4.48 -6.06
C VAL A 97 -0.39 -5.91 -5.66
N THR A 98 -0.18 -6.88 -6.55
CA THR A 98 -0.66 -8.27 -6.35
C THR A 98 0.42 -9.21 -5.83
N ALA A 99 1.69 -9.01 -6.17
CA ALA A 99 2.79 -9.90 -5.80
C ALA A 99 3.95 -9.12 -5.15
N ASN A 100 3.81 -8.77 -3.86
CA ASN A 100 4.84 -8.01 -3.13
C ASN A 100 4.95 -8.36 -1.63
N ALA A 101 5.01 -9.66 -1.32
CA ALA A 101 5.12 -10.13 0.07
C ALA A 101 6.39 -9.62 0.78
N ALA A 102 7.50 -9.46 0.05
CA ALA A 102 8.76 -9.01 0.61
C ALA A 102 8.68 -7.57 1.11
N MET A 103 8.12 -6.64 0.33
CA MET A 103 7.99 -5.25 0.78
C MET A 103 7.03 -5.11 1.95
N PHE A 104 5.98 -5.93 2.03
CA PHE A 104 5.12 -5.93 3.21
C PHE A 104 5.96 -6.19 4.47
N LEU A 105 6.74 -7.27 4.49
CA LEU A 105 7.57 -7.61 5.64
C LEU A 105 8.62 -6.53 5.93
N ILE A 106 9.30 -6.01 4.91
CA ILE A 106 10.30 -4.95 5.06
C ILE A 106 9.66 -3.67 5.64
N ASN A 107 8.53 -3.22 5.10
CA ASN A 107 7.90 -1.97 5.50
C ASN A 107 7.34 -2.04 6.94
N THR A 108 6.95 -3.23 7.43
CA THR A 108 6.61 -3.39 8.88
C THR A 108 7.80 -3.13 9.80
N GLN A 109 9.04 -3.26 9.31
CA GLN A 109 10.25 -3.06 10.11
C GLN A 109 10.85 -1.66 9.93
N LEU A 110 10.56 -0.99 8.82
CA LEU A 110 11.05 0.37 8.54
C LEU A 110 10.21 1.46 9.21
N ASP A 111 8.93 1.19 9.45
CA ASP A 111 8.01 2.12 10.08
C ASP A 111 7.51 1.59 11.43
N PRO A 112 8.04 2.10 12.56
CA PRO A 112 7.74 1.56 13.89
C PRO A 112 6.30 1.84 14.35
N ASP A 113 5.57 2.72 13.67
CA ASP A 113 4.17 3.00 14.01
C ASP A 113 3.21 1.97 13.42
N ILE A 114 3.68 1.16 12.45
CA ILE A 114 2.88 0.09 11.85
C ILE A 114 2.76 -1.08 12.81
N ARG A 115 1.52 -1.43 13.09
CA ARG A 115 1.13 -2.64 13.82
C ARG A 115 0.51 -3.63 12.86
N VAL A 116 0.79 -4.91 13.08
CA VAL A 116 0.11 -5.99 12.37
C VAL A 116 -0.68 -6.82 13.38
N SER A 117 -1.96 -7.00 13.11
CA SER A 117 -2.85 -7.77 13.97
C SER A 117 -3.61 -8.81 13.15
N PHE A 118 -3.66 -10.02 13.66
CA PHE A 118 -4.38 -11.13 13.06
C PHE A 118 -5.81 -11.19 13.61
N LEU A 119 -6.79 -11.16 12.71
CA LEU A 119 -8.18 -11.41 13.01
C LEU A 119 -8.49 -12.87 12.66
N GLY A 120 -8.80 -13.67 13.69
CA GLY A 120 -9.01 -15.10 13.55
C GLY A 120 -10.27 -15.45 12.74
N ASP A 121 -11.36 -14.71 12.97
CA ASP A 121 -12.66 -14.96 12.34
C ASP A 121 -12.61 -14.70 10.83
N GLU A 122 -11.96 -13.61 10.43
CA GLU A 122 -11.76 -13.20 9.04
C GLU A 122 -10.55 -13.86 8.39
N ARG A 123 -9.71 -14.56 9.19
CA ARG A 123 -8.41 -15.10 8.77
C ARG A 123 -7.56 -14.07 8.05
N ALA A 124 -7.51 -12.86 8.59
CA ALA A 124 -6.91 -11.69 7.96
C ALA A 124 -5.80 -11.12 8.83
N ALA A 125 -4.67 -10.74 8.22
CA ALA A 125 -3.69 -9.88 8.88
C ALA A 125 -3.93 -8.43 8.47
N ILE A 126 -4.12 -7.55 9.45
CA ILE A 126 -4.42 -6.13 9.26
C ILE A 126 -3.19 -5.33 9.60
N ALA A 127 -2.67 -4.55 8.66
CA ALA A 127 -1.63 -3.56 8.92
C ALA A 127 -2.29 -2.20 9.20
N TRP A 128 -2.01 -1.61 10.34
CA TRP A 128 -2.67 -0.40 10.80
C TRP A 128 -1.75 0.49 11.64
N LYS A 129 -2.17 1.75 11.79
CA LYS A 129 -1.54 2.74 12.68
C LYS A 129 -2.59 3.39 13.56
N MET A 130 -2.14 3.91 14.69
CA MET A 130 -2.91 4.79 15.54
C MET A 130 -2.03 5.96 15.93
N ASP A 131 -2.46 7.17 15.61
CA ASP A 131 -1.70 8.35 16.02
C ASP A 131 -1.94 8.71 17.50
N ALA A 132 -1.19 9.69 17.99
CA ALA A 132 -1.30 10.15 19.38
C ALA A 132 -2.68 10.76 19.72
N ALA A 133 -3.48 11.14 18.71
CA ALA A 133 -4.83 11.67 18.87
C ALA A 133 -5.91 10.57 18.80
N GLY A 134 -5.53 9.30 18.61
CA GLY A 134 -6.47 8.18 18.50
C GLY A 134 -7.13 8.07 17.12
N ARG A 135 -6.56 8.69 16.08
CA ARG A 135 -7.01 8.47 14.70
C ARG A 135 -6.42 7.17 14.18
N PHE A 136 -7.31 6.30 13.70
CA PHE A 136 -6.95 5.02 13.12
C PHE A 136 -6.69 5.16 11.63
N SER A 137 -5.54 4.67 11.18
CA SER A 137 -5.22 4.54 9.75
C SER A 137 -5.09 3.07 9.39
N LEU A 138 -5.92 2.60 8.46
CA LEU A 138 -5.81 1.29 7.85
C LEU A 138 -4.78 1.36 6.70
N VAL A 139 -3.70 0.59 6.82
CA VAL A 139 -2.55 0.66 5.90
C VAL A 139 -2.63 -0.42 4.82
N ASP A 140 -2.93 -1.67 5.20
CA ASP A 140 -3.11 -2.80 4.27
C ASP A 140 -3.96 -3.90 4.92
N VAL A 141 -4.50 -4.79 4.11
CA VAL A 141 -5.27 -5.97 4.53
C VAL A 141 -4.78 -7.20 3.76
N VAL A 142 -4.28 -8.19 4.49
CA VAL A 142 -3.79 -9.44 3.93
C VAL A 142 -4.80 -10.54 4.24
N ALA A 143 -5.65 -10.86 3.26
CA ALA A 143 -6.65 -11.90 3.36
C ALA A 143 -7.00 -12.45 1.98
N THR A 144 -7.56 -13.66 1.92
CA THR A 144 -8.15 -14.22 0.69
C THR A 144 -9.43 -13.50 0.32
N GLU A 145 -10.24 -13.12 1.31
CA GLU A 145 -11.43 -12.28 1.18
C GLU A 145 -11.24 -11.06 2.07
N ILE A 146 -11.37 -9.85 1.50
CA ILE A 146 -11.13 -8.62 2.24
C ILE A 146 -12.31 -8.39 3.20
N PRO A 147 -12.10 -8.38 4.53
CA PRO A 147 -13.17 -8.08 5.47
C PRO A 147 -13.68 -6.65 5.35
N THR A 148 -14.93 -6.45 5.77
CA THR A 148 -15.52 -5.12 5.84
C THR A 148 -14.80 -4.28 6.89
N LEU A 149 -14.82 -2.96 6.72
CA LEU A 149 -14.23 -2.06 7.71
C LEU A 149 -14.88 -2.20 9.10
N ALA A 150 -16.19 -2.44 9.17
CA ALA A 150 -16.89 -2.71 10.42
C ALA A 150 -16.35 -3.97 11.13
N ALA A 151 -16.08 -5.03 10.39
CA ALA A 151 -15.46 -6.26 10.92
C ALA A 151 -14.03 -6.00 11.41
N ILE A 152 -13.23 -5.25 10.62
CA ILE A 152 -11.87 -4.89 11.01
C ILE A 152 -11.86 -4.09 12.32
N LEU A 153 -12.67 -3.03 12.42
CA LEU A 153 -12.75 -2.21 13.64
C LEU A 153 -13.25 -3.01 14.84
N GLY A 154 -14.22 -3.91 14.61
CA GLY A 154 -14.74 -4.83 15.63
C GLY A 154 -13.66 -5.78 16.15
N GLY A 155 -12.98 -6.49 15.26
CA GLY A 155 -11.93 -7.45 15.61
C GLY A 155 -10.72 -6.81 16.28
N LEU A 156 -10.38 -5.57 15.91
CA LEU A 156 -9.32 -4.78 16.57
C LEU A 156 -9.76 -4.11 17.87
N GLU A 157 -11.06 -4.15 18.20
CA GLU A 157 -11.66 -3.45 19.35
C GLU A 157 -11.40 -1.92 19.32
N ILE A 158 -11.42 -1.32 18.12
CA ILE A 158 -11.14 0.10 17.90
C ILE A 158 -12.44 0.91 17.83
N ALA A 159 -12.60 1.85 18.76
CA ALA A 159 -13.70 2.80 18.80
C ALA A 159 -13.26 4.20 18.35
N SER A 160 -12.80 4.33 17.11
CA SER A 160 -12.49 5.63 16.51
C SER A 160 -13.73 6.23 15.87
N THR A 161 -13.91 7.56 15.94
CA THR A 161 -15.02 8.26 15.28
C THR A 161 -14.72 8.61 13.83
N HIS A 162 -13.44 8.68 13.48
CA HIS A 162 -12.95 9.07 12.17
C HIS A 162 -11.75 8.22 11.80
N ILE A 163 -11.76 7.68 10.59
CA ILE A 163 -10.74 6.75 10.11
C ILE A 163 -10.18 7.18 8.78
N GLU A 164 -8.95 6.74 8.53
CA GLU A 164 -8.25 6.93 7.28
C GLU A 164 -7.92 5.56 6.67
N VAL A 165 -8.03 5.43 5.35
CA VAL A 165 -7.60 4.25 4.59
C VAL A 165 -6.56 4.66 3.55
N LEU A 166 -5.42 3.98 3.58
CA LEU A 166 -4.25 4.24 2.72
C LEU A 166 -4.19 3.28 1.53
N PHE A 167 -5.36 2.94 0.99
CA PHE A 167 -5.57 2.28 -0.30
C PHE A 167 -7.01 2.53 -0.75
N ARG A 168 -7.34 2.14 -1.99
CA ARG A 168 -8.71 2.25 -2.51
C ARG A 168 -9.69 1.38 -1.70
N PRO A 169 -10.72 1.95 -1.03
CA PRO A 169 -11.56 1.21 -0.08
C PRO A 169 -12.70 0.40 -0.73
N ASP A 170 -12.66 0.14 -2.03
CA ASP A 170 -13.79 -0.44 -2.79
C ASP A 170 -14.21 -1.85 -2.35
N LYS A 171 -13.37 -2.56 -1.60
CA LYS A 171 -13.69 -3.87 -1.01
C LYS A 171 -14.10 -3.82 0.46
N LEU A 172 -14.06 -2.66 1.12
CA LEU A 172 -14.26 -2.55 2.57
C LEU A 172 -15.72 -2.41 2.99
N GLY A 173 -16.66 -2.32 2.04
CA GLY A 173 -18.05 -1.97 2.34
C GLY A 173 -18.19 -0.58 2.97
N TRP A 174 -17.22 0.30 2.71
CA TRP A 174 -17.12 1.65 3.26
C TRP A 174 -16.61 2.60 2.16
N ALA A 175 -17.03 3.85 2.22
CA ALA A 175 -16.56 4.92 1.34
C ALA A 175 -16.06 6.08 2.20
N GLY A 176 -14.93 6.66 1.79
CA GLY A 176 -14.38 7.87 2.35
C GLY A 176 -14.18 8.93 1.28
N ASP A 177 -14.04 10.16 1.72
CA ASP A 177 -13.68 11.27 0.86
C ASP A 177 -12.19 11.20 0.53
N PRO A 178 -11.81 11.26 -0.75
CA PRO A 178 -10.42 11.28 -1.15
C PRO A 178 -9.78 12.63 -0.83
N LEU A 179 -8.71 12.62 -0.05
CA LEU A 179 -7.93 13.81 0.29
C LEU A 179 -6.49 13.65 -0.22
N PRO A 180 -5.91 14.69 -0.84
CA PRO A 180 -4.53 14.64 -1.30
C PRO A 180 -3.57 14.23 -0.19
N LEU A 181 -2.73 13.23 -0.46
CA LEU A 181 -1.69 12.77 0.43
C LEU A 181 -0.37 13.45 0.07
N GLN A 182 0.17 14.22 1.00
CA GLN A 182 1.52 14.77 0.87
C GLN A 182 2.52 13.67 1.26
N SER A 183 3.41 13.33 0.33
CA SER A 183 4.48 12.35 0.54
C SER A 183 5.83 12.96 0.17
N GLY A 184 6.90 12.48 0.80
CA GLY A 184 8.27 12.85 0.43
C GLY A 184 8.70 12.34 -0.95
N THR A 185 7.94 11.39 -1.53
CA THR A 185 8.13 10.87 -2.87
C THR A 185 6.84 10.98 -3.69
N THR A 186 7.00 11.09 -5.00
CA THR A 186 5.90 11.11 -5.96
C THR A 186 5.84 9.77 -6.68
N LEU A 187 4.65 9.17 -6.75
CA LEU A 187 4.39 8.04 -7.63
C LEU A 187 4.37 8.56 -9.07
N MET A 188 5.18 7.96 -9.94
CA MET A 188 5.18 8.25 -11.36
C MET A 188 4.84 7.00 -12.17
N LEU A 189 4.13 7.21 -13.28
CA LEU A 189 3.69 6.17 -14.20
C LEU A 189 4.16 6.52 -15.61
N ARG A 190 4.70 5.53 -16.33
CA ARG A 190 4.92 5.55 -17.78
C ARG A 190 4.13 4.40 -18.40
N GLY A 191 3.61 4.62 -19.60
CA GLY A 191 2.77 3.64 -20.29
C GLY A 191 1.28 3.86 -20.02
N LEU A 192 0.45 2.88 -20.38
CA LEU A 192 -1.02 2.93 -20.30
C LEU A 192 -1.71 4.02 -21.15
N GLY A 193 -0.98 4.90 -21.86
CA GLY A 193 -1.58 5.94 -22.70
C GLY A 193 -2.56 6.82 -21.93
N ASP A 194 -3.79 6.97 -22.45
CA ASP A 194 -4.85 7.74 -21.77
C ASP A 194 -5.51 6.99 -20.61
N MET A 195 -5.18 5.72 -20.37
CA MET A 195 -5.70 4.90 -19.26
C MET A 195 -5.11 5.26 -17.90
N THR A 196 -4.69 6.51 -17.72
CA THR A 196 -4.42 7.08 -16.40
C THR A 196 -5.61 6.82 -15.49
N PRO A 197 -5.40 6.42 -14.23
CA PRO A 197 -6.49 6.35 -13.26
C PRO A 197 -7.26 7.67 -13.22
N HIS A 198 -8.52 7.67 -13.66
CA HIS A 198 -9.43 8.82 -13.50
C HIS A 198 -10.00 8.91 -12.08
N PHE A 199 -9.54 8.03 -11.19
CA PHE A 199 -9.93 7.97 -9.79
C PHE A 199 -8.74 8.37 -8.89
N PRO A 200 -9.02 8.82 -7.66
CA PRO A 200 -7.97 9.14 -6.69
C PRO A 200 -7.11 7.90 -6.40
N ALA A 201 -5.85 7.93 -6.83
CA ALA A 201 -4.96 6.79 -6.72
C ALA A 201 -4.40 6.65 -5.30
N MET A 202 -4.31 5.41 -4.82
CA MET A 202 -3.57 5.06 -3.62
C MET A 202 -3.13 3.61 -3.68
N LEU A 203 -1.83 3.39 -3.54
CA LEU A 203 -1.26 2.07 -3.30
C LEU A 203 -1.02 1.93 -1.79
N SER A 204 -1.24 0.74 -1.27
CA SER A 204 -0.90 0.41 0.13
C SER A 204 0.56 0.80 0.40
N PRO A 205 0.86 1.54 1.49
CA PRO A 205 2.24 1.80 1.91
C PRO A 205 3.05 0.53 2.18
N MET A 206 2.38 -0.59 2.44
CA MET A 206 3.06 -1.89 2.58
C MET A 206 3.52 -2.46 1.24
N ALA A 207 3.16 -1.84 0.12
CA ALA A 207 3.61 -2.20 -1.22
C ALA A 207 4.63 -1.20 -1.81
N ASP A 208 4.96 -0.13 -1.10
CA ASP A 208 5.98 0.84 -1.52
C ASP A 208 7.36 0.18 -1.58
N PHE A 209 8.18 0.58 -2.56
CA PHE A 209 9.48 -0.02 -2.93
C PHE A 209 10.55 1.03 -3.24
#